data_AF-A0A2E8BVC8-F1
#
_entry.id   AF-A0A2E8BVC8-F1
#
_cell.length_a   1.000
_cell.length_b   1.000
_cell.length_c   1.000
_cell.angle_alpha   90.00
_cell.angle_beta   90.00
_cell.angle_gamma   90.00
#
_symmetry.space_group_name_H-M   'P 1'
#
loop_
_entity.id
_entity.type
_entity.pdbx_description
1 polymer ?
#
loop_
_entity_poly.entity_id
_entity_poly.type
_entity_poly.pdbx_seq_one_letter_code
_entity_poly.pdbx_strand_id
1 'polypeptide(L)' 'MTKWINAMTEIGMTRIRMDSICAYQSIRDAGGDSSSLLIYTADNTLFEIIESSEEIASLLDSSFDFQN' A
#
# COMPACT_ATOMS: atom_id res chain seq x y z
N MET A 1 -8.57 -17.45 3.32
CA MET A 1 -8.64 -16.46 4.41
C MET A 1 -8.25 -15.12 3.81
N THR A 2 -9.09 -14.08 3.97
CA THR A 2 -8.72 -12.73 3.51
C THR A 2 -7.60 -12.19 4.39
N LYS A 3 -6.47 -11.84 3.77
CA LYS A 3 -5.37 -11.15 4.45
C LYS A 3 -5.70 -9.66 4.53
N TRP A 4 -5.31 -9.03 5.63
CA TRP A 4 -5.52 -7.61 5.89
C TRP A 4 -4.18 -6.93 6.16
N ILE A 5 -4.03 -5.69 5.72
CA ILE A 5 -2.95 -4.80 6.14
C ILE A 5 -3.51 -3.74 7.07
N ASN A 6 -2.70 -3.32 8.04
CA ASN A 6 -3.00 -2.21 8.93
C ASN A 6 -1.97 -1.12 8.64
N ALA A 7 -2.41 0.04 8.17
CA ALA A 7 -1.53 1.07 7.65
C ALA A 7 -1.95 2.45 8.14
N MET A 8 -0.98 3.32 8.41
CA MET A 8 -1.25 4.72 8.73
C MET A 8 -1.51 5.49 7.45
N THR A 9 -2.71 6.03 7.34
CA THR A 9 -3.11 6.95 6.26
C THR A 9 -3.19 8.37 6.80
N GLU A 10 -3.36 9.36 5.93
CA GLU A 10 -3.59 10.75 6.36
C GLU A 10 -4.79 10.92 7.31
N ILE A 11 -5.79 10.04 7.21
CA ILE A 11 -7.02 10.07 8.01
C ILE A 11 -6.85 9.27 9.33
N GLY A 12 -5.75 8.53 9.46
CA GLY A 12 -5.42 7.70 10.61
C GLY A 12 -5.19 6.23 10.27
N MET A 13 -5.20 5.39 11.30
CA MET A 13 -4.96 3.95 11.18
C MET A 13 -6.11 3.26 10.43
N THR A 14 -5.80 2.68 9.28
CA THR A 14 -6.79 2.07 8.38
C THR A 14 -6.47 0.60 8.12
N ARG A 15 -7.50 -0.24 8.17
CA ARG A 15 -7.41 -1.66 7.79
C ARG A 15 -7.89 -1.86 6.36
N ILE A 16 -6.99 -2.32 5.50
CA ILE A 16 -7.26 -2.53 4.06
C ILE A 16 -7.24 -4.03 3.77
N ARG A 17 -8.22 -4.53 3.02
CA ARG A 17 -8.24 -5.93 2.59
C ARG A 17 -7.29 -6.12 1.41
N MET A 18 -6.33 -7.05 1.52
CA MET A 18 -5.39 -7.30 0.43
C MET A 18 -6.06 -7.81 -0.85
N ASP A 19 -7.15 -8.57 -0.73
CA ASP A 19 -7.89 -9.10 -1.88
C ASP A 19 -8.62 -8.02 -2.68
N SER A 20 -8.81 -6.83 -2.10
CA SER A 20 -9.38 -5.67 -2.78
C SER A 20 -8.34 -4.81 -3.50
N ILE A 21 -7.05 -4.99 -3.22
CA ILE A 21 -5.98 -4.19 -3.81
C ILE A 21 -5.76 -4.66 -5.25
N CYS A 22 -5.87 -3.73 -6.20
CA CYS A 22 -5.64 -4.00 -7.62
C CYS A 22 -4.30 -3.44 -8.13
N ALA A 23 -3.76 -2.43 -7.47
CA ALA A 23 -2.45 -1.87 -7.75
C ALA A 23 -1.90 -1.14 -6.53
N TYR A 24 -0.58 -0.93 -6.50
CA TYR A 24 0.05 0.00 -5.58
C TYR A 24 1.23 0.70 -6.25
N GLN A 25 1.62 1.86 -5.75
CA GLN A 25 2.69 2.69 -6.31
C GLN A 25 3.52 3.32 -5.19
N SER A 26 4.81 3.02 -5.18
CA SER A 26 5.78 3.70 -4.31
C SER A 26 6.15 5.05 -4.91
N ILE A 27 5.89 6.14 -4.19
CA ILE A 27 6.34 7.48 -4.54
C ILE A 27 7.59 7.76 -3.73
N ARG A 28 8.69 8.04 -4.42
CA ARG A 28 9.91 8.57 -3.81
C ARG A 28 9.99 10.04 -4.15
N ASP A 29 9.97 10.89 -3.14
CA ASP A 29 10.15 12.31 -3.38
C ASP A 29 11.58 12.57 -3.85
N ALA A 30 11.78 13.54 -4.75
CA ALA A 30 13.07 13.79 -5.39
C ALA A 30 14.20 14.17 -4.39
N GLY A 31 13.82 14.51 -3.15
CA GLY A 31 14.72 14.81 -2.03
C GLY A 31 15.06 13.62 -1.12
N GLY A 32 14.47 12.44 -1.31
CA GLY A 32 14.82 11.20 -0.58
C GLY A 32 14.32 11.07 0.86
N ASP A 33 13.72 12.12 1.44
CA ASP A 33 13.32 12.14 2.86
C ASP A 33 11.90 11.60 3.13
N SER A 34 11.05 11.55 2.11
CA SER A 34 9.67 11.03 2.22
C SER A 34 9.38 10.00 1.13
N SER A 35 8.91 8.83 1.55
CA SER A 35 8.36 7.81 0.67
C SER A 35 6.92 7.52 1.08
N SER A 36 5.97 7.84 0.20
CA SER A 36 4.56 7.43 0.38
C SER A 36 4.25 6.23 -0.50
N LEU A 37 3.26 5.44 -0.08
CA LEU A 37 2.76 4.31 -0.85
C LEU A 37 1.29 4.55 -1.16
N LEU A 38 0.97 4.64 -2.44
CA LEU A 38 -0.41 4.69 -2.91
C LEU A 38 -0.93 3.28 -3.10
N ILE A 39 -2.09 2.97 -2.52
CA ILE A 39 -2.80 1.70 -2.68
C ILE A 39 -4.13 1.97 -3.38
N TYR A 40 -4.32 1.31 -4.51
CA TYR A 40 -5.54 1.38 -5.32
C TYR A 40 -6.35 0.11 -5.11
N THR A 41 -7.63 0.27 -4.77
CA THR A 41 -8.56 -0.85 -4.62
C THR A 41 -9.51 -0.96 -5.81
N ALA A 42 -10.05 -2.17 -6.03
CA ALA A 42 -10.98 -2.46 -7.11
C ALA A 42 -12.31 -1.67 -7.03
N ASP A 43 -12.64 -1.10 -5.88
CA ASP A 43 -13.80 -0.22 -5.69
C ASP A 43 -13.49 1.27 -5.94
N ASN A 44 -12.34 1.58 -6.55
CA ASN A 44 -11.83 2.92 -6.85
C ASN A 44 -11.50 3.77 -5.60
N THR A 45 -11.22 3.13 -4.46
CA THR A 45 -10.67 3.83 -3.29
C THR A 45 -9.15 3.95 -3.42
N LEU A 46 -8.63 5.12 -3.03
CA LEU A 46 -7.20 5.39 -2.93
C LEU A 46 -6.84 5.56 -1.46
N PHE A 47 -5.84 4.81 -1.01
CA PHE A 47 -5.19 5.03 0.28
C PHE A 47 -3.76 5.51 0.06
N GLU A 48 -3.42 6.66 0.62
CA GLU A 48 -2.04 7.10 0.75
C GLU A 48 -1.51 6.66 2.12
N ILE A 49 -0.49 5.83 2.10
CA ILE A 49 0.21 5.35 3.29
C ILE A 49 1.40 6.26 3.55
N ILE A 50 1.39 6.87 4.74
CA ILE A 50 2.35 7.91 5.14
C ILE A 50 3.42 7.42 6.12
N GLU A 51 3.28 6.21 6.66
CA GLU A 51 4.26 5.56 7.54
C GLU A 51 4.48 4.10 7.13
N SER A 52 5.70 3.58 7.35
CA SER A 52 6.07 2.20 7.04
C SER A 52 5.75 1.77 5.59
N SER A 53 5.78 2.72 4.65
CA SER A 53 5.45 2.52 3.23
C SER A 53 6.32 1.44 2.58
N GLU A 54 7.62 1.40 2.88
CA GLU A 54 8.56 0.39 2.33
C GLU A 54 8.30 -1.02 2.86
N GLU A 55 7.96 -1.15 4.15
CA GLU A 55 7.62 -2.44 4.76
C GLU A 55 6.33 -2.99 4.15
N ILE A 56 5.32 -2.13 3.98
CA ILE A 56 4.04 -2.50 3.36
C ILE A 56 4.25 -2.85 1.88
N ALA A 57 5.05 -2.08 1.13
CA ALA A 57 5.37 -2.42 -0.25
C ALA A 57 6.03 -3.80 -0.36
N SER A 58 7.01 -4.09 0.49
CA SER A 58 7.69 -5.40 0.53
C SER A 58 6.72 -6.55 0.87
N LEU A 59 5.75 -6.31 1.77
CA LEU A 59 4.69 -7.26 2.08
C LEU A 59 3.78 -7.51 0.87
N LEU A 60 3.42 -6.45 0.12
CA LEU A 60 2.62 -6.57 -1.10
C LEU A 60 3.38 -7.32 -2.19
N ASP A 61 4.67 -7.00 -2.42
CA ASP A 61 5.56 -7.73 -3.34
C ASP A 61 5.60 -9.23 -3.04
N SER A 62 5.71 -9.61 -1.76
CA SER A 62 5.71 -11.02 -1.36
C SER A 62 4.34 -11.72 -1.48
N SER A 63 3.27 -10.94 -1.56
CA SER A 63 1.89 -11.44 -1.60
C SER A 63 1.32 -11.50 -3.02
N PHE A 64 1.80 -10.64 -3.91
CA PHE A 64 1.45 -10.64 -5.32
C PHE A 64 2.55 -11.35 -6.11
N ASP A 65 2.35 -12.64 -6.39
CA ASP A 65 3.22 -13.36 -7.32
C ASP A 65 3.19 -12.64 -8.67
N PHE A 66 4.34 -12.09 -9.09
CA PHE A 66 4.53 -11.64 -10.46
C PHE A 66 4.44 -12.86 -11.38
N GLN A 67 3.30 -13.05 -12.04
CA GLN A 67 3.23 -13.96 -13.17
C GLN A 67 3.92 -13.27 -14.35
N ASN A 68 5.15 -13.72 -14.65
CA ASN A 68 5.86 -13.41 -15.90
C ASN A 68 5.10 -13.92 -17.12
#